data_AF-A0A3N0XHM7-F1
#
_entry.id   AF-A0A3N0XHM7-F1
#
_cell.length_a   1.000
_cell.length_b   1.000
_cell.length_c   1.000
_cell.angle_alpha   90.00
_cell.angle_beta   90.00
_cell.angle_gamma   90.00
#
_symmetry.space_group_name_H-M   'P 1'
#
loop_
_entity.id
_entity.type
_entity.pdbx_description
1 polymer ?
#
loop_
_entity_poly.entity_id
_entity_poly.type
_entity_poly.pdbx_seq_one_letter_code
_entity_poly.pdbx_strand_id
1 'polypeptide(L)'
;MVPAAYLCPGPVVDYSIAAALTLHGHWGIGQVLTDYVHGDAKIKLAKAGVLMLSTATFFGLCYFNYHDVGLCKAVALLWQI
;
A
#
# COMPACT_ATOMS: atom_id res chain seq x y z
N MET A 1 1.06 -7.18 10.97
CA MET A 1 2.32 -7.21 10.20
C MET A 1 3.43 -6.41 10.88
N VAL A 2 3.15 -5.24 11.46
CA VAL A 2 4.17 -4.33 12.01
C VAL A 2 5.15 -4.98 13.01
N PRO A 3 4.73 -5.75 14.04
CA PRO A 3 5.70 -6.41 14.92
C PRO A 3 6.58 -7.45 14.21
N ALA A 4 5.99 -8.21 13.27
CA ALA A 4 6.72 -9.20 12.49
C ALA A 4 7.75 -8.55 11.54
N ALA A 5 7.45 -7.35 11.02
CA ALA A 5 8.39 -6.55 10.22
C ALA A 5 9.68 -6.23 10.98
N TYR A 6 9.53 -5.93 12.27
CA TYR A 6 10.65 -5.61 13.15
C TYR A 6 11.43 -6.86 13.57
N LEU A 7 10.73 -7.94 13.95
CA LEU A 7 11.34 -9.15 14.50
C LEU A 7 11.91 -10.09 13.43
N CYS A 8 11.32 -10.11 12.23
CA CYS A 8 11.63 -11.06 11.16
C CYS A 8 11.72 -10.35 9.79
N PRO A 9 12.63 -9.39 9.60
CA PRO A 9 12.75 -8.68 8.33
C PRO A 9 13.17 -9.63 7.20
N GLY A 10 12.53 -9.50 6.04
CA GLY A 10 12.87 -10.27 4.85
C GLY A 10 11.76 -10.26 3.79
N PRO A 11 12.02 -10.88 2.62
CA PRO A 11 11.18 -10.71 1.43
C PRO A 11 9.71 -11.11 1.64
N VAL A 12 9.46 -12.22 2.35
CA VAL A 12 8.07 -12.65 2.65
C VAL A 12 7.31 -11.57 3.41
N VAL A 13 7.96 -10.96 4.40
CA VAL A 13 7.34 -9.92 5.22
C VAL A 13 7.21 -8.61 4.44
N ASP A 14 8.19 -8.26 3.62
CA ASP A 14 8.16 -7.09 2.74
C ASP A 14 6.99 -7.13 1.74
N TYR A 15 6.80 -8.25 1.04
CA TYR A 15 5.65 -8.42 0.13
C TYR A 15 4.33 -8.51 0.88
N SER A 16 4.30 -9.16 2.05
CA SER A 16 3.09 -9.24 2.86
C SER A 16 2.65 -7.85 3.36
N ILE A 17 3.61 -6.99 3.76
CA ILE A 17 3.33 -5.60 4.15
C ILE A 17 2.89 -4.78 2.95
N ALA A 18 3.56 -4.91 1.80
CA ALA A 18 3.15 -4.20 0.58
C ALA A 18 1.69 -4.53 0.21
N ALA A 19 1.31 -5.80 0.24
CA ALA A 19 -0.06 -6.25 -0.02
C ALA A 19 -1.04 -5.74 1.04
N ALA A 20 -0.76 -5.96 2.33
CA ALA A 20 -1.64 -5.58 3.42
C ALA A 20 -1.85 -4.06 3.48
N LEU A 21 -0.78 -3.27 3.34
CA LEU A 21 -0.83 -1.81 3.36
C LEU A 21 -1.67 -1.27 2.20
N THR A 22 -1.43 -1.77 1.00
CA THR A 22 -2.14 -1.31 -0.20
C THR A 22 -3.62 -1.68 -0.15
N LEU A 23 -3.95 -2.90 0.23
CA LEU A 23 -5.33 -3.38 0.29
C LEU A 23 -6.13 -2.70 1.40
N HIS A 24 -5.52 -2.54 2.58
CA HIS A 24 -6.14 -1.82 3.70
C HIS A 24 -6.43 -0.37 3.31
N GLY A 25 -5.46 0.32 2.68
CA GLY A 25 -5.65 1.69 2.18
C GLY A 25 -6.72 1.78 1.09
N HIS A 26 -6.73 0.84 0.13
CA HIS A 26 -7.73 0.79 -0.94
C HIS A 26 -9.16 0.72 -0.40
N TRP A 27 -9.42 -0.21 0.54
CA TRP A 27 -10.74 -0.33 1.15
C TRP A 27 -11.09 0.85 2.07
N GLY A 28 -10.13 1.34 2.84
CA GLY A 28 -10.32 2.50 3.72
C GLY A 28 -10.73 3.74 2.94
N ILE A 29 -10.00 4.08 1.87
CA ILE A 29 -10.37 5.19 0.98
C ILE A 29 -11.68 4.90 0.25
N GLY A 30 -11.94 3.64 -0.12
CA GLY A 30 -13.21 3.22 -0.71
C GLY A 30 -14.43 3.54 0.18
N GLN A 31 -14.29 3.43 1.51
CA GLN A 31 -15.31 3.87 2.45
C GLN A 31 -15.44 5.40 2.45
N VAL A 32 -14.33 6.14 2.54
CA VAL A 32 -14.34 7.62 2.46
C VAL A 32 -15.04 8.11 1.19
N LEU A 33 -14.78 7.50 0.04
CA LEU A 33 -15.47 7.86 -1.21
C LEU A 33 -16.97 7.57 -1.15
N THR A 34 -17.36 6.49 -0.48
CA THR A 34 -18.78 6.12 -0.33
C THR A 34 -19.50 7.11 0.59
N ASP A 35 -18.82 7.60 1.62
CA ASP A 35 -19.39 8.56 2.58
C ASP A 35 -19.55 9.97 1.99
N TYR A 36 -18.57 10.43 1.19
CA TYR A 36 -18.47 11.85 0.82
C TYR A 36 -18.62 12.17 -0.68
N VAL A 37 -18.56 11.19 -1.59
CA VAL A 37 -18.73 11.43 -3.03
C VAL A 37 -20.13 11.04 -3.49
N HIS A 38 -20.95 12.05 -3.79
CA HIS A 38 -22.34 11.84 -4.19
C HIS A 38 -22.55 11.94 -5.71
N GLY A 39 -23.39 11.04 -6.22
CA GLY A 39 -23.78 10.91 -7.62
C GLY A 39 -23.06 9.75 -8.32
N ASP A 40 -23.84 8.91 -9.00
CA ASP A 40 -23.39 7.63 -9.56
C ASP A 40 -22.18 7.72 -10.49
N ALA A 41 -22.17 8.75 -11.36
CA ALA A 41 -21.04 8.96 -12.27
C ALA A 41 -19.76 9.35 -11.52
N LYS A 42 -19.88 10.23 -10.50
CA LYS A 42 -18.73 10.72 -9.73
C LYS A 42 -18.14 9.62 -8.86
N ILE A 43 -18.98 8.84 -8.17
CA ILE A 43 -18.49 7.76 -7.31
C ILE A 43 -17.82 6.64 -8.13
N LYS A 44 -18.36 6.29 -9.30
CA LYS A 44 -17.73 5.33 -10.21
C LYS A 44 -16.36 5.82 -10.69
N LEU A 45 -16.28 7.08 -11.12
CA LEU A 45 -15.02 7.69 -11.55
C LEU A 45 -14.00 7.75 -10.41
N ALA A 46 -14.41 8.16 -9.21
CA ALA A 46 -13.54 8.23 -8.05
C ALA A 46 -13.01 6.84 -7.64
N LYS A 47 -13.87 5.81 -7.62
CA LYS A 47 -13.46 4.43 -7.32
C LYS A 47 -12.50 3.88 -8.37
N ALA A 48 -12.71 4.19 -9.65
CA ALA A 48 -11.77 3.82 -10.72
C ALA A 48 -10.41 4.50 -10.54
N GLY A 49 -10.39 5.79 -10.16
CA GLY A 49 -9.17 6.51 -9.84
C GLY A 49 -8.41 5.89 -8.66
N VAL A 50 -9.12 5.54 -7.57
CA VAL A 50 -8.51 4.85 -6.42
C VAL A 50 -8.01 3.46 -6.79
N LEU A 51 -8.72 2.72 -7.64
CA LEU A 51 -8.23 1.42 -8.14
C LEU A 51 -6.93 1.58 -8.93
N MET A 52 -6.84 2.56 -9.83
CA MET A 52 -5.62 2.86 -10.57
C MET A 52 -4.48 3.22 -9.62
N LEU A 53 -4.74 4.11 -8.66
CA LEU A 53 -3.76 4.54 -7.67
C LEU A 53 -3.26 3.36 -6.83
N SER A 54 -4.17 2.56 -6.26
CA SER A 54 -3.80 1.38 -5.46
C SER A 54 -3.01 0.35 -6.28
N THR A 55 -3.37 0.16 -7.55
CA THR A 55 -2.62 -0.72 -8.46
C THR A 55 -1.19 -0.20 -8.66
N ALA A 56 -1.05 1.08 -9.01
CA ALA A 56 0.27 1.71 -9.19
C ALA A 56 1.10 1.67 -7.90
N THR A 57 0.48 1.91 -6.74
CA THR A 57 1.15 1.80 -5.43
C THR A 57 1.63 0.39 -5.17
N PHE A 58 0.78 -0.63 -5.35
CA PHE A 58 1.17 -2.01 -5.09
C PHE A 58 2.31 -2.46 -6.01
N PHE A 59 2.22 -2.17 -7.31
CA PHE A 59 3.30 -2.47 -8.24
C PHE A 59 4.58 -1.69 -7.92
N GLY A 60 4.49 -0.43 -7.52
CA GLY A 60 5.65 0.36 -7.09
C GLY A 60 6.34 -0.22 -5.85
N LEU A 61 5.55 -0.65 -4.84
CA LEU A 61 6.09 -1.31 -3.65
C LEU A 61 6.69 -2.68 -3.97
N CYS A 62 6.05 -3.47 -4.84
CA CYS A 62 6.59 -4.75 -5.30
C CYS A 62 7.87 -4.58 -6.12
N TYR A 63 7.94 -3.55 -6.96
CA TYR A 63 9.12 -3.20 -7.72
C TYR A 63 10.27 -2.80 -6.78
N PHE A 64 9.99 -1.93 -5.79
CA PHE A 64 10.96 -1.54 -4.77
C PHE A 64 11.47 -2.75 -3.95
N ASN A 65 10.58 -3.68 -3.58
CA ASN A 65 10.97 -4.91 -2.90
C ASN A 65 11.83 -5.85 -3.76
N TYR A 66 11.67 -5.81 -5.08
CA TYR A 66 12.40 -6.70 -5.99
C TYR A 66 13.73 -6.12 -6.47
N HIS A 67 13.75 -4.82 -6.78
CA HIS A 67 14.86 -4.15 -7.44
C HIS A 67 15.68 -3.24 -6.52
N ASP A 68 15.26 -3.06 -5.26
CA ASP A 68 15.92 -2.21 -4.28
C ASP A 68 16.04 -2.95 -2.93
N VAL A 69 16.41 -2.24 -1.86
CA VAL A 69 16.70 -2.80 -0.53
C VAL A 69 15.49 -3.46 0.17
N GLY A 70 14.27 -3.21 -0.29
CA GLY A 70 13.03 -3.70 0.32
C GLY A 70 12.55 -2.88 1.52
N LEU A 71 11.25 -2.96 1.80
CA LEU A 71 10.56 -2.06 2.74
C LEU A 71 11.13 -2.08 4.17
N CYS A 72 11.30 -3.27 4.77
CA CYS A 72 11.81 -3.39 6.13
C CYS A 72 13.22 -2.78 6.25
N LYS A 73 14.10 -3.08 5.28
CA LYS A 73 15.46 -2.55 5.29
C LYS A 73 15.49 -1.06 4.99
N ALA A 74 14.65 -0.57 4.09
CA ALA A 74 14.53 0.85 3.78
C ALA A 74 14.17 1.67 5.03
N VAL A 75 13.16 1.23 5.79
CA VAL A 75 12.78 1.88 7.05
C VAL A 75 13.92 1.83 8.07
N ALA A 76 14.61 0.69 8.18
CA ALA A 76 15.76 0.56 9.07
C ALA A 76 16.90 1.53 8.70
N LEU A 77 17.24 1.66 7.42
CA LEU A 77 18.25 2.60 6.93
C LEU A 77 17.84 4.06 7.16
N LEU A 78 16.57 4.39 6.91
CA LEU A 78 16.01 5.73 7.15
C LEU A 78 16.14 6.13 8.63
N TRP A 79 15.96 5.19 9.55
CA TRP A 79 16.02 5.44 10.99
C TRP A 79 17.45 5.51 11.56
N GLN A 80 18.48 5.35 10.72
CA GLN A 80 19.89 5.54 11.08
C GLN A 80 20.41 6.94 10.70
N ILE A 81 19.56 7.79 10.10
CA ILE A 81 19.82 9.21 9.86
C ILE A 81 19.62 9.98 11.17
#